data_AF-A0A0C2ZFK3-F1
#
_entry.id   AF-A0A0C2ZFK3-F1
#
_cell.length_a   1.000
_cell.length_b   1.000
_cell.length_c   1.000
_cell.angle_alpha   90.00
_cell.angle_beta   90.00
_cell.angle_gamma   90.00
#
_symmetry.space_group_name_H-M   'P 1'
#
loop_
_entity.id
_entity.type
_entity.pdbx_description
1 polymer ?
#
loop_
_entity_poly.entity_id
_entity_poly.type
_entity_poly.pdbx_seq_one_letter_code
_entity_poly.pdbx_strand_id
1 'polypeptide(L)' 'RKFELERLEHSYRKTVNEKKLHDHTEASVKHREPGIQKLATSYNNLCIQMKALIHQGKAPQGSVAPLPI' A
#
# COMPACT_ATOMS: atom_id res chain seq x y z
N ARG A 1 -8.27 -37.33 29.88
CA ARG A 1 -6.98 -36.69 29.50
C ARG A 1 -6.74 -36.64 27.98
N LYS A 2 -7.02 -37.69 27.20
CA LYS A 2 -6.84 -37.69 25.72
C LYS A 2 -7.59 -36.55 25.00
N PHE A 3 -8.88 -36.36 25.31
CA PHE A 3 -9.72 -35.35 24.67
C PHE A 3 -9.27 -33.89 24.92
N GLU A 4 -8.67 -33.61 26.08
CA GLU A 4 -8.14 -32.28 26.40
C GLU A 4 -6.89 -31.97 25.57
N LEU A 5 -6.02 -32.96 25.38
CA LEU A 5 -4.82 -32.82 24.55
C LEU A 5 -5.18 -32.63 23.08
N GLU A 6 -6.14 -33.40 22.56
CA GLU A 6 -6.63 -33.24 21.18
C GLU A 6 -7.27 -31.85 20.95
N ARG A 7 -8.06 -31.36 21.92
CA ARG A 7 -8.64 -30.01 21.86
C ARG A 7 -7.55 -28.94 21.88
N LEU A 8 -6.54 -29.10 22.74
CA LEU A 8 -5.42 -28.17 22.84
C LEU A 8 -4.62 -28.15 21.54
N GLU A 9 -4.27 -29.31 20.98
CA GLU A 9 -3.57 -29.43 19.70
C GLU A 9 -4.36 -28.76 18.57
N HIS A 10 -5.67 -29.01 18.49
CA HIS A 10 -6.52 -28.39 17.47
C HIS A 10 -6.55 -26.86 17.61
N SER A 11 -6.71 -26.35 18.84
CA SER A 11 -6.71 -24.90 19.10
C SER A 11 -5.36 -24.26 18.75
N TYR A 12 -4.25 -24.93 19.07
CA TYR A 12 -2.90 -24.47 18.74
C TYR A 12 -2.67 -24.43 17.23
N ARG A 13 -3.06 -25.48 16.49
CA ARG A 13 -2.95 -25.49 15.03
C ARG A 13 -3.77 -24.37 14.39
N LYS A 14 -4.96 -24.10 14.93
CA LYS A 14 -5.80 -22.99 14.46
C LYS A 14 -5.11 -21.64 14.66
N THR A 15 -4.59 -21.37 15.86
CA THR A 15 -3.92 -20.08 16.15
C THR A 15 -2.64 -19.90 15.33
N VAL A 16 -1.85 -20.96 15.15
CA VAL A 16 -0.64 -20.92 14.31
C VAL A 16 -0.99 -20.63 12.85
N ASN A 17 -2.04 -21.25 12.32
CA ASN A 17 -2.48 -21.00 10.94
C ASN A 17 -2.99 -19.58 10.76
N GLU A 18 -3.76 -19.06 11.71
CA GLU A 18 -4.25 -17.69 11.68
C GLU A 18 -3.10 -16.68 11.73
N LYS A 19 -2.10 -16.92 12.59
CA LYS A 19 -0.89 -16.11 12.63
C LYS A 19 -0.16 -16.11 11.29
N LYS A 20 0.04 -17.27 10.67
CA LYS A 20 0.68 -17.36 9.34
C LYS A 20 -0.07 -16.57 8.28
N LEU A 21 -1.40 -16.64 8.28
CA LEU A 21 -2.23 -15.86 7.34
C LEU A 21 -2.04 -14.34 7.56
N HIS A 22 -1.97 -13.91 8.81
CA HIS A 22 -1.68 -12.52 9.14
C HIS A 22 -0.28 -12.10 8.66
N ASP A 23 0.75 -12.89 9.00
CA ASP A 23 2.14 -12.64 8.60
C ASP A 23 2.28 -12.56 7.07
N HIS A 24 1.60 -13.44 6.32
CA HIS A 24 1.58 -13.42 4.86
C HIS A 24 0.90 -12.17 4.29
N THR A 25 -0.21 -11.75 4.92
CA THR A 25 -0.93 -10.54 4.53
C THR A 25 -0.07 -9.30 4.78
N GLU A 26 0.54 -9.22 5.97
CA GLU A 26 1.44 -8.14 6.35
C GLU A 26 2.65 -8.05 5.42
N ALA A 27 3.30 -9.19 5.12
CA ALA A 27 4.41 -9.24 4.18
C ALA A 27 3.99 -8.78 2.78
N SER A 28 2.80 -9.18 2.31
CA SER A 28 2.27 -8.77 1.01
C SER A 28 1.99 -7.26 0.93
N VAL A 29 1.49 -6.67 2.01
CA VAL A 29 1.28 -5.21 2.11
C VAL A 29 2.63 -4.49 2.12
N LYS A 30 3.55 -4.88 3.01
CA LYS A 30 4.89 -4.30 3.13
C LYS A 30 5.67 -4.35 1.83
N HIS A 31 5.51 -5.41 1.04
CA HIS A 31 6.18 -5.52 -0.26
C HIS A 31 5.63 -4.53 -1.30
N ARG A 32 4.33 -4.20 -1.24
CA ARG A 32 3.69 -3.30 -2.20
C ARG A 32 3.79 -1.82 -1.82
N GLU A 33 3.81 -1.54 -0.53
CA GLU A 33 3.80 -0.17 0.03
C GLU A 33 4.89 0.75 -0.59
N PRO A 34 6.18 0.35 -0.71
CA PRO A 34 7.18 1.21 -1.32
C PRO A 34 6.90 1.54 -2.79
N GLY A 35 6.33 0.59 -3.55
CA GLY A 35 5.95 0.79 -4.94
C GLY A 35 4.81 1.80 -5.08
N ILE A 36 3.78 1.66 -4.25
CA ILE A 36 2.66 2.60 -4.19
C ILE A 36 3.16 3.99 -3.80
N GLN A 37 3.99 4.07 -2.76
CA GLN A 37 4.58 5.34 -2.29
C GLN A 37 5.41 6.02 -3.39
N LYS A 38 6.21 5.23 -4.13
CA LYS A 38 7.00 5.74 -5.26
C LYS A 38 6.11 6.30 -6.36
N LEU A 39 5.05 5.58 -6.74
CA LEU A 39 4.11 6.03 -7.76
C LEU A 39 3.38 7.32 -7.34
N ALA A 40 2.88 7.38 -6.11
CA ALA A 40 2.22 8.57 -5.57
C ALA A 40 3.18 9.77 -5.56
N THR A 41 4.43 9.56 -5.13
CA THR A 41 5.45 10.61 -5.11
C THR A 41 5.77 11.10 -6.53
N SER A 42 5.96 10.18 -7.49
CA SER A 42 6.20 10.55 -8.90
C SER A 42 5.02 11.32 -9.50
N TYR A 43 3.79 10.90 -9.22
CA TYR A 43 2.58 11.60 -9.66
C TYR A 43 2.51 13.02 -9.09
N ASN A 44 2.70 13.16 -7.77
CA ASN A 44 2.66 14.46 -7.09
C ASN A 44 3.73 15.41 -7.63
N ASN A 45 4.94 14.90 -7.88
CA ASN A 45 6.02 15.67 -8.50
C ASN A 45 5.65 16.14 -9.91
N LEU A 46 4.95 15.31 -10.70
CA LEU A 46 4.48 15.69 -12.03
C LEU A 46 3.41 16.79 -11.95
N CYS A 47 2.48 16.69 -10.99
CA CYS A 47 1.47 17.72 -10.76
C CYS A 47 2.12 19.08 -10.45
N ILE A 48 3.16 19.08 -9.60
CA ILE A 48 3.93 20.28 -9.25
C ILE A 48 4.63 20.86 -10.48
N GLN A 49 5.28 20.01 -11.29
CA GLN A 49 5.96 20.43 -12.52
C GLN A 49 4.98 21.05 -13.52
N MET A 50 3.82 20.41 -13.74
CA MET A 50 2.78 20.95 -14.62
C MET A 50 2.29 22.32 -14.13
N LYS A 51 2.05 22.47 -12.82
CA LYS A 51 1.64 23.74 -12.23
C LYS A 51 2.70 24.83 -12.42
N ALA A 52 3.98 24.49 -12.29
CA ALA A 52 5.08 25.40 -12.54
C ALA A 52 5.15 25.84 -14.01
N LEU A 53 4.97 24.91 -14.96
CA LEU A 53 4.95 25.22 -16.40
C LEU A 53 3.78 26.12 -16.79
N ILE A 54 2.59 25.87 -16.21
CA ILE A 54 1.41 26.73 -16.40
C ILE A 54 1.70 28.13 -15.86
N HIS A 55 2.25 28.25 -14.65
CA HIS A 55 2.57 29.53 -14.04
C HIS A 55 3.64 30.31 -14.83
N GLN A 56 4.60 29.61 -15.42
CA GLN A 56 5.63 30.21 -16.28
C GLN A 56 5.11 30.59 -17.68
N GLY A 57 3.84 30.34 -18.00
CA GLY A 57 3.27 30.60 -19.33
C GLY A 57 3.82 29.69 -20.43
N LYS A 58 4.45 28.56 -20.06
CA LYS A 58 5.03 27.58 -21.00
C LYS A 58 4.05 26.48 -21.39
N ALA A 59 2.89 26.42 -20.74
CA ALA A 59 1.84 25.47 -21.06
C ALA A 59 0.86 26.05 -22.09
N PRO A 60 0.20 25.22 -22.93
CA PRO A 60 -0.88 25.65 -23.80
C PRO A 60 -1.98 26.40 -23.07
N GLN A 61 -2.65 27.34 -23.75
CA GLN A 61 -3.75 28.11 -23.17
C GLN A 61 -4.86 27.19 -22.65
N GLY A 62 -5.34 27.46 -21.43
CA GLY A 62 -6.37 26.65 -20.77
C GLY A 62 -5.87 25.38 -20.09
N SER A 63 -4.55 25.15 -20.05
CA SER A 63 -3.98 24.01 -19.31
C SER A 63 -4.26 24.12 -17.81
N VAL A 64 -4.74 23.02 -17.22
CA VAL A 64 -5.00 22.89 -15.78
C VAL A 64 -4.23 21.70 -15.24
N ALA A 65 -3.42 21.90 -14.20
CA ALA A 65 -2.72 20.81 -13.53
C ALA A 65 -3.69 20.00 -12.65
N PRO A 66 -3.55 18.66 -12.60
CA PRO A 66 -4.35 17.83 -11.71
C PRO A 66 -3.99 18.04 -10.23
N LEU A 67 -4.87 17.59 -9.34
CA LEU A 67 -4.67 17.66 -7.89
C LEU A 67 -3.74 16.53 -7.44
N PRO A 68 -2.68 16.82 -6.65
CA PRO A 68 -1.87 15.80 -6.01
C PRO A 68 -2.70 14.86 -5.13
N ILE A 69 -2.24 13.62 -4.98
CA ILE A 69 -2.77 12.58 -4.06
C ILE A 69 -2.25 12.85 -2.65
#